data_AF-A0A2N0WCD5-F1
#
_entry.id   AF-A0A2N0WCD5-F1
#
_cell.length_a   1.000
_cell.length_b   1.000
_cell.length_c   1.000
_cell.angle_alpha   90.00
_cell.angle_beta   90.00
_cell.angle_gamma   90.00
#
_symmetry.space_group_name_H-M   'P 1'
#
loop_
_entity.id
_entity.type
_entity.pdbx_description
1 polymer ?
#
loop_
_entity_poly.entity_id
_entity_poly.type
_entity_poly.pdbx_seq_one_letter_code
_entity_poly.pdbx_strand_id
1 'polypeptide(L)'
;MNQAINLLPNNWCNMPQLKLGLSCHSVDQNEIEVLTSVQKALIRMEQDSFKVFTDKKQIKLSLECIAFFRLLPSIAQLRFKTDQSLELNPYLQVIFEEVSNPMHEQFLCGNHMFLGMEYYLNTINRIKFALTYNKCALKHLKRLTPIREQTNQQKKYFSNLLTKNQELSCFQVDLPIWDYPTIINSASMISNEKNAIKILKSYLKNIHAAPIFDQKLCDIQWRVVKNIHGNMIGQILIYVVEVEEVYQPYLKKLWIDMVKGEHLNSSFYLEPSITSLNCYMGNGLALKEWKKKLDLLHTYLEFYSYKANGICFEWKSYTGNFYQLKLKE
;
A
#
# COMPACT_ATOMS: atom_id res chain seq x y z
N MET A 1 57.39 3.91 -30.81
CA MET A 1 56.92 5.08 -30.03
C MET A 1 55.42 5.14 -30.22
N ASN A 2 54.67 4.51 -29.32
CA ASN A 2 54.21 5.04 -28.03
C ASN A 2 52.98 5.92 -28.25
N GLN A 3 51.78 5.39 -27.93
CA GLN A 3 51.07 5.61 -26.64
C GLN A 3 50.12 6.81 -26.80
N ALA A 4 48.85 6.81 -26.40
CA ALA A 4 48.05 5.84 -25.69
C ALA A 4 46.58 6.10 -26.02
N ILE A 5 45.92 5.06 -26.55
CA ILE A 5 44.52 4.76 -26.26
C ILE A 5 44.52 4.32 -24.79
N ASN A 6 43.73 4.98 -23.93
CA ASN A 6 43.22 4.52 -22.62
C ASN A 6 43.16 5.68 -21.63
N LEU A 7 42.02 6.36 -21.51
CA LEU A 7 41.51 6.91 -20.25
C LEU A 7 39.99 7.09 -20.34
N LEU A 8 39.26 6.00 -20.60
CA LEU A 8 37.90 5.87 -20.10
C LEU A 8 37.93 4.67 -19.15
N PRO A 9 37.62 4.83 -17.85
CA PRO A 9 37.57 3.70 -16.96
C PRO A 9 36.40 2.79 -17.37
N ASN A 10 36.76 1.70 -18.04
CA ASN A 10 35.98 0.46 -18.13
C ASN A 10 35.68 -0.02 -16.70
N ASN A 11 34.58 0.44 -16.12
CA ASN A 11 34.06 -0.10 -14.86
C ASN A 11 32.51 -0.07 -14.81
N TRP A 12 31.85 -0.12 -15.97
CA TRP A 12 30.39 -0.28 -16.06
C TRP A 12 29.93 -1.76 -15.96
N CYS A 13 30.85 -2.69 -15.73
CA CYS A 13 30.53 -4.12 -15.56
C CYS A 13 30.60 -4.62 -14.11
N ASN A 14 30.89 -3.76 -13.15
CA ASN A 14 30.87 -4.09 -11.71
C ASN A 14 29.86 -3.24 -10.93
N MET A 15 28.73 -2.86 -11.56
CA MET A 15 27.55 -2.64 -10.74
C MET A 15 27.21 -4.00 -10.13
N PRO A 16 27.12 -4.15 -8.80
CA PRO A 16 26.46 -5.32 -8.26
C PRO A 16 25.13 -5.38 -9.00
N GLN A 17 24.86 -6.48 -9.69
CA GLN A 17 23.52 -6.75 -10.16
C GLN A 17 22.67 -6.49 -8.93
N LEU A 18 21.95 -5.36 -8.94
CA LEU A 18 20.88 -5.13 -7.99
C LEU A 18 20.04 -6.38 -8.24
N LYS A 19 20.15 -7.34 -7.32
CA LYS A 19 19.07 -8.25 -7.06
C LYS A 19 17.93 -7.29 -6.77
N LEU A 20 17.21 -6.93 -7.82
CA LEU A 20 15.84 -6.48 -7.77
C LEU A 20 15.13 -7.64 -7.11
N GLY A 21 15.29 -7.73 -5.78
CA GLY A 21 14.29 -8.29 -4.93
C GLY A 21 13.11 -7.38 -5.14
N LEU A 22 12.36 -7.65 -6.21
CA LEU A 22 11.00 -7.20 -6.40
C LEU A 22 10.20 -7.95 -5.33
N SER A 23 10.39 -7.53 -4.08
CA SER A 23 9.44 -7.86 -3.04
C SER A 23 8.14 -7.24 -3.51
N CYS A 24 7.12 -8.06 -3.73
CA CYS A 24 5.72 -7.65 -3.89
C CYS A 24 5.17 -7.07 -2.56
N HIS A 25 5.97 -6.23 -1.90
CA HIS A 25 5.56 -5.30 -0.86
C HIS A 25 5.05 -4.06 -1.60
N SER A 26 3.75 -3.79 -1.52
CA SER A 26 3.19 -2.90 -0.49
C SER A 26 3.95 -1.58 -0.46
N VAL A 27 3.28 -0.47 -0.78
CA VAL A 27 3.70 0.94 -0.58
C VAL A 27 5.02 1.08 0.16
N ASP A 28 6.04 1.67 -0.47
CA ASP A 28 7.39 1.75 0.11
C ASP A 28 7.27 2.28 1.56
N GLN A 29 7.81 1.52 2.52
CA GLN A 29 7.73 1.83 3.94
C GLN A 29 8.22 3.27 4.20
N ASN A 30 9.20 3.73 3.42
CA ASN A 30 9.68 5.11 3.46
C ASN A 30 8.60 6.11 3.01
N GLU A 31 7.84 5.81 1.95
CA GLU A 31 6.75 6.66 1.48
C GLU A 31 5.66 6.78 2.55
N ILE A 32 5.28 5.67 3.18
CA ILE A 32 4.31 5.67 4.28
C ILE A 32 4.80 6.51 5.46
N GLU A 33 6.08 6.42 5.81
CA GLU A 33 6.68 7.21 6.89
C GLU A 33 6.69 8.71 6.59
N VAL A 34 7.01 9.07 5.34
CA VAL A 34 6.94 10.46 4.85
C VAL A 34 5.50 10.98 4.91
N LEU A 35 4.53 10.25 4.37
CA LEU A 35 3.11 10.62 4.39
C LEU A 35 2.57 10.75 5.82
N THR A 36 2.93 9.82 6.70
CA THR A 36 2.56 9.86 8.13
C THR A 36 3.11 11.10 8.81
N SER A 37 4.40 11.41 8.58
CA SER A 37 5.09 12.53 9.21
C SER A 37 4.51 13.86 8.76
N VAL A 38 4.26 14.01 7.47
CA VAL A 38 3.64 15.20 6.89
C VAL A 38 2.22 15.35 7.40
N GLN A 39 1.40 14.29 7.38
CA GLN A 39 0.02 14.37 7.88
C GLN A 39 -0.02 14.80 9.36
N LYS A 40 0.87 14.27 10.22
CA LYS A 40 0.96 14.70 11.62
C LYS A 40 1.26 16.19 11.75
N ALA A 41 2.19 16.71 10.96
CA ALA A 41 2.50 18.13 10.95
C ALA A 41 1.30 18.97 10.50
N LEU A 42 0.61 18.56 9.43
CA LEU A 42 -0.58 19.25 8.91
C LEU A 42 -1.74 19.27 9.91
N ILE A 43 -2.00 18.16 10.61
CA ILE A 43 -3.00 18.11 11.70
C ILE A 43 -2.65 19.13 12.78
N ARG A 44 -1.38 19.21 13.18
CA ARG A 44 -0.92 20.19 14.18
C ARG A 44 -1.03 21.62 13.67
N MET A 45 -0.82 21.86 12.37
CA MET A 45 -1.00 23.18 11.75
C MET A 45 -2.47 23.61 11.80
N GLU A 46 -3.41 22.71 11.45
CA GLU A 46 -4.85 22.98 11.51
C GLU A 46 -5.33 23.21 12.94
N GLN A 47 -4.71 22.55 13.93
CA GLN A 47 -4.99 22.71 15.36
C GLN A 47 -4.24 23.89 16.01
N ASP A 48 -3.54 24.72 15.23
CA ASP A 48 -2.69 25.82 15.71
C ASP A 48 -1.63 25.42 16.77
N SER A 49 -1.26 24.14 16.84
CA SER A 49 -0.26 23.59 17.76
C SER A 49 1.12 23.37 17.11
N PHE A 50 1.23 23.62 15.81
CA PHE A 50 2.49 23.58 15.08
C PHE A 50 3.32 24.84 15.36
N LYS A 51 4.53 24.66 15.91
CA LYS A 51 5.42 25.79 16.24
C LYS A 51 6.35 26.08 15.08
N VAL A 52 6.22 27.26 14.47
CA VAL A 52 7.16 27.69 13.40
C VAL A 52 8.51 28.11 13.99
N PHE A 53 8.49 28.85 15.10
CA PHE A 53 9.68 29.41 15.74
C PHE A 53 9.94 28.80 17.12
N THR A 54 11.21 28.80 17.54
CA THR A 54 11.60 28.37 18.90
C THR A 54 11.26 29.41 19.97
N ASP A 55 11.24 30.68 19.58
CA ASP A 55 11.06 31.82 20.47
C ASP A 55 9.99 32.78 19.95
N LYS A 56 9.53 33.68 20.83
CA LYS A 56 8.55 34.72 20.50
C LYS A 56 9.12 35.82 19.60
N LYS A 57 10.44 35.95 19.51
CA LYS A 57 11.13 36.97 18.70
C LYS A 57 11.22 36.54 17.22
N GLN A 58 10.84 35.31 16.89
CA GLN A 58 10.79 34.75 15.54
C GLN A 58 12.16 34.76 14.84
N ILE A 59 13.25 34.63 15.62
CA ILE A 59 14.62 34.72 15.09
C ILE A 59 15.10 33.35 14.58
N LYS A 60 14.57 32.26 15.15
CA LYS A 60 15.01 30.90 14.84
C LYS A 60 13.84 29.96 14.61
N LEU A 61 13.91 29.20 13.52
CA LEU A 61 12.94 28.14 13.20
C LEU A 61 13.02 27.02 14.23
N SER A 62 11.86 26.45 14.56
CA SER A 62 11.78 25.26 15.38
C SER A 62 12.34 24.04 14.64
N LEU A 63 12.80 23.04 15.39
CA LEU A 63 13.20 21.75 14.82
C LEU A 63 12.05 21.07 14.08
N GLU A 64 10.82 21.25 14.56
CA GLU A 64 9.61 20.74 13.91
C GLU A 64 9.40 21.38 12.53
N CYS A 65 9.56 22.71 12.44
CA CYS A 65 9.46 23.43 11.18
C CYS A 65 10.55 22.98 10.20
N ILE A 66 11.80 22.91 10.66
CA ILE A 66 12.92 22.44 9.83
C ILE A 66 12.65 21.01 9.32
N ALA A 67 12.20 20.11 10.19
CA ALA A 67 11.88 18.73 9.82
C ALA A 67 10.76 18.66 8.79
N PHE A 68 9.68 19.44 8.95
CA PHE A 68 8.58 19.50 7.98
C PHE A 68 9.07 19.95 6.59
N PHE A 69 9.84 21.03 6.51
CA PHE A 69 10.33 21.55 5.23
C PHE A 69 11.31 20.58 4.54
N ARG A 70 12.10 19.81 5.31
CA ARG A 70 12.96 18.76 4.76
C ARG A 70 12.19 17.62 4.07
N LEU A 71 10.90 17.45 4.37
CA LEU A 71 10.05 16.44 3.72
C LEU A 71 9.50 16.92 2.36
N LEU A 72 9.49 18.23 2.08
CA LEU A 72 8.88 18.77 0.85
C LEU A 72 9.49 18.19 -0.44
N PRO A 73 10.82 18.00 -0.58
CA PRO A 73 11.38 17.37 -1.77
C PRO A 73 10.86 15.95 -1.99
N SER A 74 10.76 15.15 -0.92
CA SER A 74 10.20 13.80 -0.98
C SER A 74 8.72 13.82 -1.35
N ILE A 75 7.94 14.77 -0.83
CA ILE A 75 6.53 14.93 -1.20
C ILE A 75 6.39 15.36 -2.67
N ALA A 76 7.22 16.27 -3.16
CA ALA A 76 7.20 16.69 -4.56
C ALA A 76 7.51 15.51 -5.51
N GLN A 77 8.51 14.69 -5.17
CA GLN A 77 8.83 13.48 -5.91
C GLN A 77 7.68 12.45 -5.86
N LEU A 78 7.08 12.25 -4.69
CA LEU A 78 5.97 11.32 -4.53
C LEU A 78 4.75 11.76 -5.34
N ARG A 79 4.42 13.05 -5.31
CA ARG A 79 3.34 13.63 -6.11
C ARG A 79 3.53 13.38 -7.60
N PHE A 80 4.76 13.52 -8.12
CA PHE A 80 5.05 13.27 -9.53
C PHE A 80 4.80 11.81 -9.94
N LYS A 81 5.03 10.86 -9.03
CA LYS A 81 4.83 9.42 -9.27
C LYS A 81 3.41 8.94 -8.92
N THR A 82 2.61 9.76 -8.23
CA THR A 82 1.30 9.36 -7.75
C THR A 82 0.31 9.21 -8.90
N ASP A 83 -0.46 8.11 -8.90
CA ASP A 83 -1.57 7.92 -9.82
C ASP A 83 -2.67 8.96 -9.56
N GLN A 84 -2.95 9.78 -10.56
CA GLN A 84 -3.92 10.87 -10.49
C GLN A 84 -5.38 10.38 -10.32
N SER A 85 -5.63 9.09 -10.57
CA SER A 85 -6.95 8.48 -10.37
C SER A 85 -7.25 8.18 -8.90
N LEU A 86 -6.27 8.32 -8.00
CA LEU A 86 -6.43 8.06 -6.57
C LEU A 86 -7.13 9.23 -5.86
N GLU A 87 -8.02 8.88 -4.96
CA GLU A 87 -8.57 9.82 -3.99
C GLU A 87 -7.63 9.90 -2.78
N LEU A 88 -6.89 10.99 -2.67
CA LEU A 88 -6.01 11.28 -1.54
C LEU A 88 -6.82 11.73 -0.33
N ASN A 89 -6.27 11.53 0.88
CA ASN A 89 -6.87 12.13 2.06
C ASN A 89 -6.75 13.68 1.99
N PRO A 90 -7.65 14.41 2.66
CA PRO A 90 -7.72 15.87 2.51
C PRO A 90 -6.42 16.61 2.91
N TYR A 91 -5.68 16.09 3.88
CA TYR A 91 -4.39 16.67 4.29
C TYR A 91 -3.34 16.51 3.20
N LEU A 92 -3.22 15.31 2.63
CA LEU A 92 -2.29 15.02 1.55
C LEU A 92 -2.62 15.79 0.28
N GLN A 93 -3.90 15.99 0.00
CA GLN A 93 -4.33 16.84 -1.11
C GLN A 93 -3.78 18.28 -0.94
N VAL A 94 -3.95 18.88 0.24
CA VAL A 94 -3.46 20.25 0.50
C VAL A 94 -1.94 20.35 0.31
N ILE A 95 -1.15 19.40 0.82
CA ILE A 95 0.30 19.49 0.68
C ILE A 95 0.79 19.15 -0.73
N PHE A 96 0.08 18.29 -1.47
CA PHE A 96 0.38 18.01 -2.88
C PHE A 96 0.08 19.23 -3.76
N GLU A 97 -0.97 19.98 -3.45
CA GLU A 97 -1.27 21.26 -4.07
C GLU A 97 -0.22 22.32 -3.69
N GLU A 98 0.12 22.45 -2.41
CA GLU A 98 1.11 23.43 -1.94
C GLU A 98 2.49 23.18 -2.57
N VAL A 99 3.00 21.94 -2.63
CA VAL A 99 4.32 21.68 -3.25
C VAL A 99 4.36 21.98 -4.75
N SER A 100 3.19 22.11 -5.39
CA SER A 100 3.08 22.54 -6.79
C SER A 100 3.21 24.06 -6.96
N ASN A 101 3.22 24.81 -5.85
CA ASN A 101 3.38 26.25 -5.87
C ASN A 101 4.79 26.61 -6.41
N PRO A 102 4.89 27.42 -7.48
CA PRO A 102 6.18 27.83 -8.05
C PRO A 102 7.12 28.51 -7.04
N MET A 103 6.59 29.07 -5.95
CA MET A 103 7.38 29.63 -4.87
C MET A 103 8.34 28.61 -4.21
N HIS A 104 8.10 27.31 -4.37
CA HIS A 104 8.97 26.25 -3.85
C HIS A 104 10.08 25.85 -4.81
N GLU A 105 10.11 26.31 -6.06
CA GLU A 105 11.08 25.87 -7.06
C GLU A 105 12.53 26.01 -6.56
N GLN A 106 12.88 27.20 -6.05
CA GLN A 106 14.22 27.45 -5.50
C GLN A 106 14.54 26.51 -4.33
N PHE A 107 13.59 26.28 -3.43
CA PHE A 107 13.77 25.38 -2.29
C PHE A 107 13.97 23.93 -2.74
N LEU A 108 13.16 23.46 -3.69
CA LEU A 108 13.19 22.09 -4.21
C LEU A 108 14.47 21.81 -5.02
N CYS A 109 15.03 22.82 -5.68
CA CYS A 109 16.34 22.76 -6.34
C CYS A 109 17.53 22.90 -5.38
N GLY A 110 17.31 22.99 -4.07
CA GLY A 110 18.38 23.15 -3.07
C GLY A 110 19.01 24.55 -3.04
N ASN A 111 18.41 25.53 -3.73
CA ASN A 111 18.87 26.91 -3.73
C ASN A 111 18.23 27.68 -2.57
N HIS A 112 18.88 27.63 -1.40
CA HIS A 112 18.38 28.27 -0.18
C HIS A 112 18.86 29.72 0.01
N MET A 113 19.73 30.23 -0.87
CA MET A 113 20.44 31.50 -0.69
C MET A 113 19.49 32.72 -0.58
N PHE A 114 18.30 32.61 -1.16
CA PHE A 114 17.31 33.69 -1.21
C PHE A 114 16.11 33.48 -0.27
N LEU A 115 16.12 32.43 0.55
CA LEU A 115 14.98 32.08 1.41
C LEU A 115 15.11 32.70 2.80
N GLY A 116 14.43 33.83 3.02
CA GLY A 116 14.29 34.46 4.33
C GLY A 116 13.26 33.76 5.23
N MET A 117 13.16 34.19 6.50
CA MET A 117 12.18 33.67 7.46
C MET A 117 10.72 33.83 6.98
N GLU A 118 10.45 34.87 6.20
CA GLU A 118 9.13 35.13 5.61
C GLU A 118 8.66 33.99 4.70
N TYR A 119 9.56 33.33 3.97
CA TYR A 119 9.20 32.19 3.12
C TYR A 119 8.55 31.08 3.95
N TYR A 120 9.15 30.73 5.09
CA TYR A 120 8.66 29.68 5.97
C TYR A 120 7.32 30.08 6.58
N LEU A 121 7.21 31.30 7.10
CA LEU A 121 5.98 31.81 7.71
C LEU A 121 4.83 31.87 6.70
N ASN A 122 5.07 32.44 5.52
CA ASN A 122 4.06 32.58 4.48
C ASN A 122 3.60 31.22 3.96
N THR A 123 4.52 30.26 3.80
CA THR A 123 4.17 28.89 3.41
C THR A 123 3.29 28.21 4.44
N ILE A 124 3.66 28.28 5.73
CA ILE A 124 2.84 27.71 6.80
C ILE A 124 1.46 28.38 6.86
N ASN A 125 1.38 29.69 6.67
CA ASN A 125 0.10 30.41 6.66
C ASN A 125 -0.79 30.01 5.47
N ARG A 126 -0.22 29.82 4.27
CA ARG A 126 -0.96 29.29 3.11
C ARG A 126 -1.49 27.88 3.37
N ILE A 127 -0.65 27.00 3.92
CA ILE A 127 -1.05 25.64 4.29
C ILE A 127 -2.19 25.69 5.31
N LYS A 128 -2.05 26.44 6.41
CA LYS A 128 -3.09 26.58 7.43
C LYS A 128 -4.41 27.07 6.83
N PHE A 129 -4.35 28.12 6.01
CA PHE A 129 -5.52 28.64 5.32
C PHE A 129 -6.19 27.55 4.47
N ALA A 130 -5.42 26.82 3.66
CA ALA A 130 -5.93 25.75 2.82
C ALA A 130 -6.53 24.60 3.63
N LEU A 131 -5.93 24.21 4.76
CA LEU A 131 -6.45 23.19 5.67
C LEU A 131 -7.83 23.58 6.22
N THR A 132 -7.94 24.79 6.77
CA THR A 132 -9.18 25.31 7.34
C THR A 132 -10.25 25.52 6.28
N TYR A 133 -9.89 26.12 5.14
CA TYR A 133 -10.80 26.35 4.02
C TYR A 133 -11.39 25.04 3.49
N ASN A 134 -10.56 24.01 3.36
CA ASN A 134 -10.99 22.69 2.90
C ASN A 134 -11.69 21.83 3.96
N LYS A 135 -11.73 22.29 5.22
CA LYS A 135 -12.28 21.56 6.38
C LYS A 135 -11.67 20.16 6.49
N CYS A 136 -10.34 20.09 6.40
CA CYS A 136 -9.60 18.83 6.29
C CYS A 136 -9.94 17.85 7.41
N ALA A 137 -9.98 18.29 8.66
CA ALA A 137 -10.35 17.43 9.79
C ALA A 137 -11.70 16.74 9.62
N LEU A 138 -12.73 17.49 9.22
CA LEU A 138 -14.09 16.96 9.05
C LEU A 138 -14.17 15.96 7.90
N LYS A 139 -13.57 16.29 6.75
CA LYS A 139 -13.54 15.39 5.59
C LYS A 139 -12.72 14.13 5.86
N HIS A 140 -11.59 14.28 6.56
CA HIS A 140 -10.73 13.15 6.90
C HIS A 140 -11.43 12.18 7.85
N LEU A 141 -12.15 12.67 8.85
CA LEU A 141 -12.94 11.83 9.74
C LEU A 141 -13.97 11.00 8.99
N LYS A 142 -14.75 11.63 8.08
CA LYS A 142 -15.76 10.94 7.26
C LYS A 142 -15.14 9.82 6.42
N ARG A 143 -13.94 10.05 5.88
CA ARG A 143 -13.19 9.09 5.08
C ARG A 143 -12.66 7.90 5.90
N LEU A 144 -12.18 8.15 7.11
CA LEU A 144 -11.61 7.10 7.97
C LEU A 144 -12.64 6.11 8.51
N THR A 145 -13.86 6.57 8.76
CA THR A 145 -14.93 5.73 9.33
C THR A 145 -15.11 4.40 8.59
N PRO A 146 -15.38 4.37 7.26
CA PRO A 146 -15.56 3.11 6.55
C PRO A 146 -14.30 2.23 6.51
N ILE A 147 -13.10 2.83 6.51
CA ILE A 147 -11.84 2.07 6.52
C ILE A 147 -11.67 1.35 7.86
N ARG A 148 -11.90 2.04 8.98
CA ARG A 148 -11.82 1.47 10.32
C ARG A 148 -12.89 0.40 10.56
N GLU A 149 -14.08 0.59 10.00
CA GLU A 149 -15.13 -0.41 10.01
C GLU A 149 -14.69 -1.70 9.31
N GLN A 150 -14.05 -1.61 8.13
CA GLN A 150 -13.49 -2.77 7.43
C GLN A 150 -12.42 -3.50 8.28
N THR A 151 -11.50 -2.76 8.91
CA THR A 151 -10.50 -3.36 9.81
C THR A 151 -11.15 -4.13 10.97
N ASN A 152 -12.15 -3.51 11.60
CA ASN A 152 -12.87 -4.12 12.72
C ASN A 152 -13.69 -5.34 12.27
N GLN A 153 -14.32 -5.28 11.10
CA GLN A 153 -15.04 -6.40 10.50
C GLN A 153 -14.09 -7.57 10.25
N GLN A 154 -12.92 -7.36 9.66
CA GLN A 154 -11.93 -8.43 9.43
C GLN A 154 -11.41 -9.04 10.73
N LYS A 155 -11.10 -8.21 11.74
CA LYS A 155 -10.70 -8.70 13.07
C LYS A 155 -11.79 -9.54 13.74
N LYS A 156 -13.05 -9.11 13.64
CA LYS A 156 -14.20 -9.85 14.19
C LYS A 156 -14.42 -11.16 13.42
N TYR A 157 -14.33 -11.11 12.10
CA TYR A 157 -14.47 -12.25 11.22
C TYR A 157 -13.43 -13.33 11.55
N PHE A 158 -12.15 -12.96 11.58
CA PHE A 158 -11.07 -13.84 12.02
C PHE A 158 -11.31 -14.41 13.43
N SER A 159 -11.71 -13.56 14.39
CA SER A 159 -11.96 -14.03 15.77
C SER A 159 -13.07 -15.07 15.81
N ASN A 160 -14.14 -14.88 15.03
CA ASN A 160 -15.24 -15.84 14.94
C ASN A 160 -14.79 -17.18 14.32
N LEU A 161 -13.98 -17.12 13.25
CA LEU A 161 -13.42 -18.33 12.64
C LEU A 161 -12.52 -19.09 13.61
N LEU A 162 -11.68 -18.38 14.37
CA LEU A 162 -10.79 -19.01 15.34
C LEU A 162 -11.60 -19.66 16.48
N THR A 163 -12.67 -19.02 16.95
CA THR A 163 -13.56 -19.62 17.96
C THR A 163 -14.22 -20.89 17.47
N LYS A 164 -14.64 -20.92 16.21
CA LYS A 164 -15.31 -22.08 15.63
C LYS A 164 -14.37 -23.26 15.42
N ASN A 165 -13.14 -23.01 14.98
CA ASN A 165 -12.20 -24.06 14.56
C ASN A 165 -11.10 -24.36 15.60
N GLN A 166 -10.99 -23.56 16.66
CA GLN A 166 -9.97 -23.63 17.75
C GLN A 166 -8.53 -23.35 17.31
N GLU A 167 -8.16 -23.73 16.10
CA GLU A 167 -6.88 -23.52 15.45
C GLU A 167 -7.06 -23.12 13.98
N LEU A 168 -6.20 -22.21 13.52
CA LEU A 168 -6.17 -21.71 12.15
C LEU A 168 -4.75 -21.44 11.66
N SER A 169 -4.38 -22.06 10.55
CA SER A 169 -3.28 -21.64 9.69
C SER A 169 -3.75 -20.46 8.83
N CYS A 170 -3.21 -19.27 9.12
CA CYS A 170 -3.61 -18.02 8.46
C CYS A 170 -2.55 -17.62 7.43
N PHE A 171 -2.98 -17.27 6.21
CA PHE A 171 -2.09 -16.80 5.14
C PHE A 171 -2.53 -15.43 4.64
N GLN A 172 -1.58 -14.51 4.50
CA GLN A 172 -1.72 -13.28 3.73
C GLN A 172 -0.96 -13.49 2.42
N VAL A 173 -1.67 -13.33 1.30
CA VAL A 173 -1.12 -13.47 -0.05
C VAL A 173 -1.34 -12.15 -0.79
N ASP A 174 -0.24 -11.53 -1.21
CA ASP A 174 -0.23 -10.34 -2.06
C ASP A 174 0.21 -10.73 -3.47
N LEU A 175 -0.69 -10.54 -4.43
CA LEU A 175 -0.51 -10.89 -5.84
C LEU A 175 -0.11 -9.65 -6.65
N PRO A 176 1.03 -9.69 -7.38
CA PRO A 176 1.46 -8.60 -8.26
C PRO A 176 0.68 -8.67 -9.57
N ILE A 177 -0.56 -8.16 -9.57
CA ILE A 177 -1.45 -8.27 -10.73
C ILE A 177 -0.97 -7.36 -11.88
N TRP A 178 -0.23 -6.28 -11.58
CA TRP A 178 0.13 -5.24 -12.56
C TRP A 178 1.63 -4.93 -12.70
N ASP A 179 2.52 -5.64 -12.02
CA ASP A 179 3.97 -5.38 -12.10
C ASP A 179 4.63 -6.02 -13.34
N TYR A 180 3.85 -6.41 -14.35
CA TYR A 180 4.33 -7.03 -15.58
C TYR A 180 4.43 -6.02 -16.72
N PRO A 181 5.64 -5.65 -17.16
CA PRO A 181 5.83 -4.69 -18.26
C PRO A 181 5.37 -5.23 -19.63
N THR A 182 4.90 -6.47 -19.70
CA THR A 182 4.35 -7.12 -20.91
C THR A 182 2.83 -7.11 -20.98
N ILE A 183 2.11 -6.58 -19.98
CA ILE A 183 0.65 -6.43 -20.07
C ILE A 183 0.31 -5.24 -20.99
N ILE A 184 0.32 -5.52 -22.29
CA ILE A 184 -0.54 -4.93 -23.31
C ILE A 184 -0.46 -3.40 -23.42
N ASN A 185 0.50 -2.94 -24.21
CA ASN A 185 0.70 -1.53 -24.60
C ASN A 185 -0.37 -1.00 -25.59
N SER A 186 -1.67 -1.30 -25.38
CA SER A 186 -2.79 -0.73 -26.15
C SER A 186 -4.19 -0.86 -25.51
N ALA A 187 -4.35 -1.57 -24.39
CA ALA A 187 -5.66 -1.75 -23.76
C ALA A 187 -6.04 -0.56 -22.86
N SER A 188 -7.32 -0.20 -22.84
CA SER A 188 -7.82 0.85 -21.94
C SER A 188 -7.67 0.45 -20.47
N MET A 189 -7.43 1.45 -19.60
CA MET A 189 -7.34 1.28 -18.15
C MET A 189 -8.50 0.46 -17.56
N ILE A 190 -9.73 0.70 -18.04
CA ILE A 190 -10.94 -0.03 -17.59
C ILE A 190 -10.84 -1.54 -17.92
N SER A 191 -10.32 -1.89 -19.10
CA SER A 191 -10.12 -3.29 -19.50
C SER A 191 -9.12 -3.97 -18.58
N ASN A 192 -8.05 -3.26 -18.22
CA ASN A 192 -7.00 -3.77 -17.34
C ASN A 192 -7.53 -4.05 -15.94
N GLU A 193 -8.35 -3.15 -15.39
CA GLU A 193 -8.98 -3.33 -14.07
C GLU A 193 -9.96 -4.51 -14.06
N LYS A 194 -10.74 -4.69 -15.12
CA LYS A 194 -11.62 -5.88 -15.26
C LYS A 194 -10.83 -7.17 -15.35
N ASN A 195 -9.72 -7.17 -16.10
CA ASN A 195 -8.83 -8.32 -16.21
C ASN A 195 -8.18 -8.67 -14.87
N ALA A 196 -7.77 -7.67 -14.08
CA ALA A 196 -7.24 -7.89 -12.73
C ALA A 196 -8.22 -8.66 -11.84
N ILE A 197 -9.49 -8.28 -11.85
CA ILE A 197 -10.54 -8.97 -11.10
C ILE A 197 -10.77 -10.40 -11.63
N LYS A 198 -10.73 -10.59 -12.97
CA LYS A 198 -10.87 -11.91 -13.59
C LYS A 198 -9.74 -12.86 -13.16
N ILE A 199 -8.48 -12.39 -13.26
CA ILE A 199 -7.28 -13.14 -12.90
C ILE A 199 -7.33 -13.56 -11.43
N LEU A 200 -7.63 -12.61 -10.54
CA LEU A 200 -7.72 -12.90 -9.11
C LEU A 200 -8.82 -13.93 -8.82
N LYS A 201 -10.03 -13.78 -9.39
CA LYS A 201 -11.11 -14.78 -9.22
C LYS A 201 -10.72 -16.17 -9.75
N SER A 202 -9.98 -16.24 -10.86
CA SER A 202 -9.46 -17.50 -11.40
C SER A 202 -8.50 -18.17 -10.40
N TYR A 203 -7.60 -17.38 -9.81
CA TYR A 203 -6.70 -17.89 -8.77
C TYR A 203 -7.45 -18.39 -7.53
N LEU A 204 -8.46 -17.66 -7.04
CA LEU A 204 -9.28 -18.11 -5.92
C LEU A 204 -10.05 -19.40 -6.23
N LYS A 205 -10.54 -19.54 -7.46
CA LYS A 205 -11.16 -20.78 -7.93
C LYS A 205 -10.17 -21.94 -7.93
N ASN A 206 -8.93 -21.71 -8.36
CA ASN A 206 -7.89 -22.74 -8.37
C ASN A 206 -7.48 -23.15 -6.95
N ILE A 207 -7.40 -22.22 -6.00
CA ILE A 207 -7.18 -22.56 -4.58
C ILE A 207 -8.32 -23.45 -4.08
N HIS A 208 -9.56 -23.06 -4.34
CA HIS A 208 -10.73 -23.81 -3.86
C HIS A 208 -10.84 -25.21 -4.48
N ALA A 209 -10.45 -25.37 -5.74
CA ALA A 209 -10.47 -26.66 -6.44
C ALA A 209 -9.22 -27.53 -6.18
N ALA A 210 -8.20 -27.01 -5.50
CA ALA A 210 -6.97 -27.75 -5.28
C ALA A 210 -7.18 -28.83 -4.20
N PRO A 211 -6.86 -30.11 -4.48
CA PRO A 211 -7.12 -31.23 -3.56
C PRO A 211 -6.50 -31.05 -2.17
N ILE A 212 -5.38 -30.35 -2.07
CA ILE A 212 -4.68 -30.08 -0.81
C ILE A 212 -5.52 -29.26 0.18
N PHE A 213 -6.46 -28.46 -0.34
CA PHE A 213 -7.33 -27.61 0.46
C PHE A 213 -8.72 -28.21 0.67
N ASP A 214 -9.00 -29.37 0.08
CA ASP A 214 -10.31 -30.03 0.19
C ASP A 214 -10.63 -30.31 1.66
N GLN A 215 -11.83 -29.91 2.09
CA GLN A 215 -12.33 -29.99 3.48
C GLN A 215 -11.52 -29.21 4.55
N LYS A 216 -10.32 -28.69 4.23
CA LYS A 216 -9.45 -27.95 5.17
C LYS A 216 -9.61 -26.44 5.09
N LEU A 217 -9.87 -25.92 3.89
CA LEU A 217 -10.03 -24.49 3.65
C LEU A 217 -11.28 -23.98 4.37
N CYS A 218 -11.13 -23.08 5.34
CA CYS A 218 -12.29 -22.49 6.01
C CYS A 218 -12.96 -21.43 5.14
N ASP A 219 -12.14 -20.48 4.69
CA ASP A 219 -12.62 -19.28 4.02
C ASP A 219 -11.47 -18.53 3.34
N ILE A 220 -11.85 -17.69 2.38
CA ILE A 220 -10.97 -16.77 1.67
C ILE A 220 -11.62 -15.38 1.67
N GLN A 221 -10.93 -14.39 2.22
CA GLN A 221 -11.25 -12.97 2.05
C GLN A 221 -10.31 -12.38 1.01
N TRP A 222 -10.83 -11.55 0.11
CA TRP A 222 -10.02 -10.95 -0.95
C TRP A 222 -10.45 -9.53 -1.27
N ARG A 223 -9.52 -8.76 -1.85
CA ARG A 223 -9.79 -7.48 -2.50
C ARG A 223 -8.69 -7.17 -3.52
N VAL A 224 -8.95 -6.19 -4.37
CA VAL A 224 -7.92 -5.60 -5.23
C VAL A 224 -7.81 -4.13 -4.86
N VAL A 225 -6.60 -3.69 -4.59
CA VAL A 225 -6.28 -2.30 -4.24
C VAL A 225 -5.23 -1.77 -5.21
N LYS A 226 -5.19 -0.44 -5.35
CA LYS A 226 -4.06 0.24 -5.99
C LYS A 226 -3.11 0.78 -4.94
N ASN A 227 -1.82 0.67 -5.21
CA ASN A 227 -0.82 1.43 -4.46
C ASN A 227 -0.80 2.89 -4.95
N ILE A 228 0.02 3.73 -4.30
CA ILE A 228 0.12 5.15 -4.62
C ILE A 228 0.59 5.42 -6.07
N HIS A 229 1.30 4.48 -6.67
CA HIS A 229 1.82 4.55 -8.04
C HIS A 229 0.83 4.00 -9.09
N GLY A 230 -0.34 3.52 -8.66
CA GLY A 230 -1.39 2.98 -9.54
C GLY A 230 -1.28 1.48 -9.85
N ASN A 231 -0.26 0.79 -9.34
CA ASN A 231 -0.13 -0.66 -9.53
C ASN A 231 -1.20 -1.39 -8.71
N MET A 232 -1.85 -2.37 -9.35
CA MET A 232 -2.87 -3.19 -8.71
C MET A 232 -2.24 -4.37 -7.98
N ILE A 233 -2.63 -4.52 -6.72
CA ILE A 233 -2.25 -5.63 -5.86
C ILE A 233 -3.52 -6.39 -5.46
N GLY A 234 -3.52 -7.70 -5.69
CA GLY A 234 -4.54 -8.59 -5.18
C GLY A 234 -4.20 -9.03 -3.77
N GLN A 235 -4.97 -8.61 -2.78
CA GLN A 235 -4.74 -8.98 -1.39
C GLN A 235 -5.72 -10.05 -0.97
N ILE A 236 -5.21 -11.14 -0.44
CA ILE A 236 -5.99 -12.32 -0.09
C ILE A 236 -5.61 -12.77 1.32
N LEU A 237 -6.61 -13.06 2.14
CA LEU A 237 -6.49 -13.72 3.42
C LEU A 237 -7.11 -15.11 3.29
N ILE A 238 -6.34 -16.15 3.62
CA ILE A 238 -6.75 -17.56 3.53
C ILE A 238 -6.67 -18.15 4.94
N TYR A 239 -7.72 -18.86 5.34
CA TYR A 239 -7.82 -19.52 6.64
C TYR A 239 -8.01 -21.03 6.46
N VAL A 240 -7.21 -21.84 7.15
CA VAL A 240 -7.19 -23.31 7.04
C VAL A 240 -7.15 -23.93 8.44
N VAL A 241 -7.84 -25.06 8.69
CA VAL A 241 -7.94 -25.67 10.05
C VAL A 241 -6.70 -26.47 10.46
N GLU A 242 -5.95 -27.05 9.51
CA GLU A 242 -4.85 -27.98 9.82
C GLU A 242 -3.45 -27.36 9.75
N VAL A 243 -2.54 -27.90 10.57
CA VAL A 243 -1.17 -27.38 10.82
C VAL A 243 -0.12 -27.98 9.89
N GLU A 244 -0.39 -29.12 9.23
CA GLU A 244 0.69 -30.03 8.83
C GLU A 244 1.13 -30.05 7.36
N GLU A 245 0.86 -29.00 6.60
CA GLU A 245 1.48 -28.84 5.26
C GLU A 245 1.98 -27.40 5.08
N VAL A 246 3.18 -27.25 4.52
CA VAL A 246 3.65 -25.93 4.08
C VAL A 246 2.84 -25.57 2.83
N TYR A 247 1.67 -24.94 3.01
CA TYR A 247 0.78 -24.55 1.91
C TYR A 247 1.36 -23.42 1.04
N GLN A 248 2.38 -22.70 1.51
CA GLN A 248 2.96 -21.57 0.79
C GLN A 248 3.53 -21.96 -0.60
N PRO A 249 4.39 -23.00 -0.77
CA PRO A 249 4.78 -23.50 -2.08
C PRO A 249 3.61 -23.81 -3.02
N TYR A 250 2.51 -24.37 -2.50
CA TYR A 250 1.34 -24.70 -3.31
C TYR A 250 0.60 -23.45 -3.76
N LEU A 251 0.38 -22.48 -2.87
CA LEU A 251 -0.21 -21.19 -3.22
C LEU A 251 0.62 -20.44 -4.27
N LYS A 252 1.95 -20.47 -4.15
CA LYS A 252 2.88 -19.92 -5.15
C LYS A 252 2.75 -20.64 -6.49
N LYS A 253 2.78 -21.98 -6.48
CA LYS A 253 2.68 -22.80 -7.68
C LYS A 253 1.36 -22.55 -8.41
N LEU A 254 0.23 -22.52 -7.71
CA LEU A 254 -1.09 -22.22 -8.28
C LEU A 254 -1.12 -20.85 -8.96
N TRP A 255 -0.41 -19.85 -8.43
CA TRP A 255 -0.31 -18.53 -9.03
C TRP A 255 0.51 -18.59 -10.33
N ILE A 256 1.70 -19.17 -10.26
CA ILE A 256 2.61 -19.30 -11.40
C ILE A 256 1.93 -20.09 -12.55
N ASP A 257 1.26 -21.20 -12.23
CA ASP A 257 0.60 -22.04 -13.22
C ASP A 257 -0.60 -21.32 -13.87
N MET A 258 -1.37 -20.55 -13.09
CA MET A 258 -2.47 -19.73 -13.60
C MET A 258 -1.96 -18.61 -14.52
N VAL A 259 -0.90 -17.90 -14.11
CA VAL A 259 -0.27 -16.82 -14.88
C VAL A 259 0.30 -17.35 -16.21
N LYS A 260 0.94 -18.53 -16.20
CA LYS A 260 1.38 -19.23 -17.42
C LYS A 260 0.21 -19.58 -18.35
N GLY A 261 -0.89 -20.08 -17.79
CA GLY A 261 -2.07 -20.53 -18.54
C GLY A 261 -2.86 -19.42 -19.22
N GLU A 262 -2.92 -18.22 -18.64
CA GLU A 262 -3.59 -17.05 -19.24
C GLU A 262 -2.72 -16.30 -20.28
N HIS A 263 -1.71 -16.97 -20.86
CA HIS A 263 -0.81 -16.43 -21.91
C HIS A 263 -0.07 -15.14 -21.52
N LEU A 264 0.32 -14.99 -20.26
CA LEU A 264 1.34 -14.01 -19.89
C LEU A 264 2.69 -14.56 -20.35
N ASN A 265 2.97 -14.52 -21.66
CA ASN A 265 4.23 -14.93 -22.29
C ASN A 265 5.38 -14.03 -21.82
N SER A 266 5.80 -14.25 -20.60
CA SER A 266 6.90 -13.57 -19.94
C SER A 266 7.87 -14.64 -19.46
N SER A 267 9.15 -14.47 -19.77
CA SER A 267 10.25 -15.25 -19.20
C SER A 267 10.45 -14.96 -17.70
N PHE A 268 9.74 -13.98 -17.14
CA PHE A 268 9.78 -13.59 -15.74
C PHE A 268 8.38 -13.55 -15.16
N TYR A 269 8.09 -14.44 -14.20
CA TYR A 269 6.88 -14.43 -13.40
C TYR A 269 7.21 -13.86 -12.02
N LEU A 270 6.60 -12.73 -11.68
CA LEU A 270 6.65 -12.19 -10.32
C LEU A 270 5.93 -13.14 -9.37
N GLU A 271 6.69 -13.65 -8.42
CA GLU A 271 6.16 -14.48 -7.35
C GLU A 271 5.25 -13.67 -6.43
N PRO A 272 4.19 -14.30 -5.90
CA PRO A 272 3.35 -13.66 -4.91
C PRO A 272 4.10 -13.57 -3.57
N SER A 273 3.88 -12.48 -2.84
CA SER A 273 4.35 -12.38 -1.46
C SER A 273 3.38 -13.14 -0.56
N ILE A 274 3.90 -14.09 0.22
CA ILE A 274 3.08 -14.91 1.12
C ILE A 274 3.68 -14.85 2.51
N THR A 275 2.88 -14.45 3.48
CA THR A 275 3.23 -14.60 4.90
C THR A 275 2.19 -15.48 5.58
N SER A 276 2.62 -16.33 6.49
CA SER A 276 1.73 -17.20 7.25
C SER A 276 1.93 -17.07 8.75
N LEU A 277 0.90 -17.42 9.52
CA LEU A 277 0.94 -17.49 10.97
C LEU A 277 -0.10 -18.50 11.45
N ASN A 278 0.31 -19.40 12.33
CA ASN A 278 -0.61 -20.35 12.96
C ASN A 278 -1.15 -19.75 14.25
N CYS A 279 -2.47 -19.67 14.36
CA CYS A 279 -3.19 -19.10 15.47
C CYS A 279 -4.00 -20.18 16.18
N TYR A 280 -3.84 -20.33 17.50
CA TYR A 280 -4.66 -21.19 18.34
C TYR A 280 -5.32 -20.38 19.45
N MET A 281 -6.47 -20.82 19.94
CA MET A 281 -7.26 -20.10 20.96
C MET A 281 -6.48 -19.77 22.25
N GLY A 282 -5.49 -20.59 22.60
CA GLY A 282 -4.59 -20.37 23.75
C GLY A 282 -3.40 -19.42 23.49
N ASN A 283 -3.15 -18.99 22.25
CA ASN A 283 -2.00 -18.15 21.90
C ASN A 283 -2.36 -16.67 21.84
N GLY A 284 -2.23 -15.97 22.97
CA GLY A 284 -2.40 -14.52 22.99
C GLY A 284 -1.44 -13.77 22.06
N LEU A 285 -0.22 -14.30 21.84
CA LEU A 285 0.81 -13.64 21.03
C LEU A 285 0.51 -13.74 19.54
N ALA A 286 0.28 -14.95 19.00
CA ALA A 286 -0.02 -15.13 17.59
C ALA A 286 -1.33 -14.42 17.20
N LEU A 287 -2.34 -14.46 18.06
CA LEU A 287 -3.59 -13.72 17.87
C LEU A 287 -3.33 -12.20 17.73
N LYS A 288 -2.51 -11.65 18.62
CA LYS A 288 -2.17 -10.22 18.62
C LYS A 288 -1.36 -9.85 17.38
N GLU A 289 -0.42 -10.71 16.98
CA GLU A 289 0.39 -10.51 15.79
C GLU A 289 -0.47 -10.53 14.51
N TRP A 290 -1.38 -11.50 14.36
CA TRP A 290 -2.29 -11.54 13.22
C TRP A 290 -3.20 -10.32 13.17
N LYS A 291 -3.78 -9.92 14.30
CA LYS A 291 -4.61 -8.70 14.40
C LYS A 291 -3.82 -7.44 14.03
N LYS A 292 -2.54 -7.37 14.39
CA LYS A 292 -1.64 -6.28 13.98
C LYS A 292 -1.38 -6.28 12.47
N LYS A 293 -1.22 -7.45 11.84
CA LYS A 293 -1.12 -7.54 10.36
C LYS A 293 -2.38 -7.01 9.69
N LEU A 294 -3.57 -7.37 10.21
CA LEU A 294 -4.84 -6.84 9.69
C LEU A 294 -4.94 -5.32 9.81
N ASP A 295 -4.40 -4.71 10.87
CA ASP A 295 -4.31 -3.25 10.98
C ASP A 295 -3.43 -2.64 9.89
N LEU A 296 -2.23 -3.20 9.71
CA LEU A 296 -1.26 -2.70 8.73
C LEU A 296 -1.80 -2.74 7.29
N LEU A 297 -2.62 -3.73 6.95
CA LEU A 297 -3.30 -3.83 5.66
C LEU A 297 -4.28 -2.67 5.41
N HIS A 298 -4.72 -1.95 6.43
CA HIS A 298 -5.65 -0.83 6.28
C HIS A 298 -4.99 0.53 6.46
N THR A 299 -3.85 0.60 7.17
CA THR A 299 -3.16 1.86 7.47
C THR A 299 -2.86 2.68 6.22
N TYR A 300 -2.38 2.06 5.14
CA TYR A 300 -2.05 2.84 3.94
C TYR A 300 -3.28 3.42 3.22
N LEU A 301 -4.45 2.79 3.39
CA LEU A 301 -5.72 3.25 2.81
C LEU A 301 -6.21 4.55 3.47
N GLU A 302 -5.70 4.87 4.67
CA GLU A 302 -5.94 6.14 5.36
C GLU A 302 -5.34 7.33 4.60
N PHE A 303 -4.31 7.10 3.78
CA PHE A 303 -3.65 8.11 2.96
C PHE A 303 -4.30 8.29 1.59
N TYR A 304 -4.67 7.19 0.93
CA TYR A 304 -5.24 7.23 -0.40
C TYR A 304 -6.10 6.00 -0.67
N SER A 305 -7.06 6.13 -1.59
CA SER A 305 -7.95 5.04 -1.96
C SER A 305 -8.38 5.15 -3.41
N TYR A 306 -8.84 4.03 -3.95
CA TYR A 306 -9.42 3.94 -5.26
C TYR A 306 -10.71 3.14 -5.19
N LYS A 307 -11.74 3.57 -5.94
CA LYS A 307 -13.00 2.83 -6.05
C LYS A 307 -13.56 2.94 -7.46
N ALA A 308 -13.26 1.95 -8.29
CA ALA A 308 -13.90 1.75 -9.59
C ALA A 308 -13.70 0.31 -10.09
N ASN A 309 -14.54 -0.13 -11.02
CA ASN A 309 -14.38 -1.39 -11.77
C ASN A 309 -14.11 -2.65 -10.91
N GLY A 310 -14.62 -2.67 -9.68
CA GLY A 310 -14.46 -3.80 -8.75
C GLY A 310 -13.19 -3.75 -7.88
N ILE A 311 -12.32 -2.76 -8.10
CA ILE A 311 -11.15 -2.42 -7.28
C ILE A 311 -11.61 -1.49 -6.16
N CYS A 312 -11.41 -1.90 -4.92
CA CYS A 312 -11.81 -1.15 -3.74
C CYS A 312 -11.13 -1.71 -2.49
N PHE A 313 -11.10 -0.91 -1.43
CA PHE A 313 -10.56 -1.32 -0.13
C PHE A 313 -11.46 -2.30 0.65
N GLU A 314 -12.72 -2.43 0.25
CA GLU A 314 -13.70 -3.32 0.90
C GLU A 314 -13.34 -4.79 0.65
N TRP A 315 -13.31 -5.59 1.73
CA TRP A 315 -13.07 -7.02 1.63
C TRP A 315 -14.30 -7.75 1.10
N LYS A 316 -14.05 -8.78 0.29
CA LYS A 316 -15.08 -9.66 -0.26
C LYS A 316 -14.77 -11.08 0.17
N SER A 317 -15.79 -11.82 0.58
CA SER A 317 -15.67 -13.26 0.82
C SER A 317 -15.73 -14.00 -0.51
N TYR A 318 -14.85 -14.98 -0.71
CA TYR A 318 -14.94 -15.90 -1.83
C TYR A 318 -15.63 -17.16 -1.37
N THR A 319 -16.93 -17.25 -1.64
CA THR A 319 -17.73 -18.43 -1.39
C THR A 319 -17.58 -19.40 -2.57
N GLY A 320 -16.38 -19.94 -2.76
CA GLY A 320 -16.27 -21.23 -3.45
C GLY A 320 -16.98 -22.26 -2.55
N ASN A 321 -18.22 -22.58 -2.89
CA ASN A 321 -19.09 -23.61 -2.31
C ASN A 321 -18.85 -24.03 -0.84
N PHE A 322 -19.16 -23.15 0.11
CA PHE A 322 -19.34 -23.56 1.52
C PHE A 322 -20.80 -23.83 1.93
N TYR A 323 -21.77 -23.79 0.98
CA TYR A 323 -23.20 -23.92 1.30
C TYR A 323 -24.07 -24.58 0.22
N GLN A 324 -23.63 -25.68 -0.41
CA GLN A 324 -24.57 -26.54 -1.17
C GLN A 324 -24.74 -27.96 -0.62
N LEU A 325 -24.02 -28.34 0.44
CA LEU A 325 -24.13 -29.68 1.06
C LEU A 325 -24.76 -29.70 2.46
N LYS A 326 -25.27 -28.56 2.98
CA LYS A 326 -26.02 -28.51 4.25
C LYS A 326 -27.44 -27.96 4.15
N LEU A 327 -28.01 -27.94 2.94
CA LEU A 327 -29.45 -27.65 2.70
C LEU A 327 -30.19 -28.83 2.06
N LYS A 328 -29.66 -30.04 2.20
CA LYS A 328 -30.32 -31.30 1.86
C LYS A 328 -30.08 -32.34 2.96
N GLU A 329 -30.46 -32.00 4.19
CA GLU A 329 -30.83 -32.97 5.22
C GLU A 329 -32.07 -32.45 5.94
#